data_AF-A0A1C6RL07-F1
#
_entry.id   AF-A0A1C6RL07-F1
#
_cell.length_a   1.000
_cell.length_b   1.000
_cell.length_c   1.000
_cell.angle_alpha   90.00
_cell.angle_beta   90.00
_cell.angle_gamma   90.00
#
_symmetry.space_group_name_H-M   'P 1'
#
loop_
_entity.id
_entity.type
_entity.pdbx_description
1 polymer ?
#
loop_
_entity_poly.entity_id
_entity_poly.type
_entity_poly.pdbx_seq_one_letter_code
_entity_poly.pdbx_strand_id
1 'polypeptide(L)'
;MVTAAHAPAAPPPQPDSTDAEHLQLTTLRGWRRFVHTTPHVPDLLDHGRLTTLTAGQRLAYDEARLTHHAQLVVIATATIRRVTLEGRRLTYLNRRAETGRCGLIVSGPARTGKTTAIIQMAKTLEVIHRQRHPHNGGDIPVVYITAPPAATGRMIAVEFARFLGIPLLRKPNITEVMEAVCGVCLDARTSLIVVDFTDRE
;
A
#
# COMPACT_ATOMS: atom_id res chain seq x y z
N MET A 1 -19.37 -3.00 -62.01
CA MET A 1 -18.11 -3.42 -61.35
C MET A 1 -17.93 -2.53 -60.13
N VAL A 2 -18.33 -3.03 -58.95
CA VAL A 2 -18.23 -2.30 -57.67
C VAL A 2 -17.44 -3.19 -56.72
N THR A 3 -16.23 -2.75 -56.37
CA THR A 3 -15.31 -3.46 -55.48
C THR A 3 -15.55 -2.95 -54.07
N ALA A 4 -16.10 -3.78 -53.18
CA ALA A 4 -16.20 -3.46 -51.75
C ALA A 4 -14.87 -3.80 -51.07
N ALA A 5 -14.17 -2.78 -50.57
CA ALA A 5 -12.97 -2.94 -49.77
C ALA A 5 -13.32 -3.45 -48.37
N HIS A 6 -12.69 -4.57 -47.98
CA HIS A 6 -12.81 -5.15 -46.65
C HIS A 6 -12.03 -4.29 -45.65
N ALA A 7 -12.70 -3.68 -44.68
CA ALA A 7 -12.04 -2.98 -43.58
C ALA A 7 -11.32 -4.01 -42.67
N PRO A 8 -10.09 -3.74 -42.21
CA PRO A 8 -9.40 -4.67 -41.32
C PRO A 8 -10.10 -4.70 -39.95
N ALA A 9 -10.26 -5.91 -39.43
CA ALA A 9 -10.79 -6.14 -38.09
C ALA A 9 -9.95 -5.41 -37.04
N ALA A 10 -10.61 -4.75 -36.10
CA ALA A 10 -9.96 -4.12 -34.96
C ALA A 10 -9.12 -5.15 -34.19
N PRO A 11 -7.89 -4.80 -33.77
CA PRO A 11 -7.06 -5.72 -33.00
C PRO A 11 -7.77 -6.09 -31.69
N PRO A 12 -7.61 -7.33 -31.19
CA PRO A 12 -8.18 -7.74 -29.92
C PRO A 12 -7.68 -6.80 -28.81
N PRO A 13 -8.52 -6.52 -27.79
CA PRO A 13 -8.09 -5.71 -26.66
C PRO A 13 -6.82 -6.34 -26.09
N GLN A 14 -5.73 -5.57 -26.10
CA GLN A 14 -4.50 -6.01 -25.47
C GLN A 14 -4.81 -6.26 -23.99
N PRO A 15 -4.31 -7.36 -23.39
CA PRO A 15 -4.42 -7.52 -21.95
C PRO A 15 -3.78 -6.28 -21.33
N ASP A 16 -4.55 -5.57 -20.53
CA ASP A 16 -4.08 -4.42 -19.75
C ASP A 16 -2.70 -4.78 -19.21
N SER A 17 -1.67 -4.02 -19.60
CA SER A 17 -0.32 -4.09 -19.07
C SER A 17 -0.27 -3.58 -17.61
N THR A 18 -1.25 -3.98 -16.82
CA THR A 18 -1.31 -3.89 -15.36
C THR A 18 -0.71 -5.17 -14.76
N ASP A 19 0.23 -5.79 -15.46
CA ASP A 19 1.17 -6.75 -14.89
C ASP A 19 1.81 -6.06 -13.69
N ALA A 20 1.32 -6.42 -12.51
CA ALA A 20 1.98 -6.24 -11.22
C ALA A 20 3.00 -5.09 -11.18
N GLU A 21 2.56 -3.83 -11.26
CA GLU A 21 3.28 -2.77 -10.56
C GLU A 21 3.32 -3.25 -9.10
N HIS A 22 4.42 -3.92 -8.73
CA HIS A 22 4.66 -4.44 -7.39
C HIS A 22 4.19 -3.36 -6.43
N LEU A 23 3.29 -3.67 -5.50
CA LEU A 23 2.74 -2.67 -4.57
C LEU A 23 3.88 -1.98 -3.83
N GLN A 24 4.37 -0.88 -4.38
CA GLN A 24 5.47 -0.09 -3.82
C GLN A 24 4.89 0.73 -2.68
N LEU A 25 4.78 0.09 -1.51
CA LEU A 25 4.20 0.69 -0.31
C LEU A 25 4.92 1.98 0.12
N THR A 26 6.16 2.17 -0.32
CA THR A 26 6.98 3.36 -0.09
C THR A 26 6.66 4.54 -1.02
N THR A 27 5.60 4.45 -1.81
CA THR A 27 5.06 5.56 -2.62
C THR A 27 3.61 5.83 -2.22
N LEU A 28 3.17 7.10 -2.26
CA LEU A 28 1.78 7.44 -1.96
C LEU A 28 0.78 6.71 -2.87
N ARG A 29 1.09 6.59 -4.17
CA ARG A 29 0.25 5.87 -5.15
C ARG A 29 0.16 4.38 -4.79
N GLY A 30 1.29 3.73 -4.53
CA GLY A 30 1.33 2.32 -4.16
C GLY A 30 0.64 2.04 -2.82
N TRP A 31 0.83 2.92 -1.83
CA TRP A 31 0.15 2.84 -0.53
C TRP A 31 -1.37 2.99 -0.66
N ARG A 32 -1.87 4.01 -1.38
CA ARG A 32 -3.31 4.18 -1.63
C ARG A 32 -3.91 2.96 -2.33
N ARG A 33 -3.23 2.45 -3.37
CA ARG A 33 -3.65 1.22 -4.06
C ARG A 33 -3.75 0.06 -3.06
N PHE A 34 -2.72 -0.15 -2.23
CA PHE A 34 -2.71 -1.19 -1.20
C PHE A 34 -3.87 -1.09 -0.20
N VAL A 35 -4.17 0.11 0.28
CA VAL A 35 -5.29 0.35 1.21
C VAL A 35 -6.63 0.00 0.56
N HIS A 36 -6.84 0.40 -0.70
CA HIS A 36 -8.08 0.17 -1.43
C HIS A 36 -8.21 -1.25 -1.99
N THR A 37 -7.11 -1.99 -2.16
CA THR A 37 -7.16 -3.39 -2.62
C THR A 37 -7.84 -4.27 -1.58
N THR A 38 -8.98 -4.83 -1.98
CA THR A 38 -9.62 -5.99 -1.35
C THR A 38 -9.24 -7.23 -2.14
N PRO A 39 -8.58 -8.24 -1.55
CA PRO A 39 -8.30 -9.49 -2.23
C PRO A 39 -9.61 -10.11 -2.73
N HIS A 40 -9.68 -10.37 -4.03
CA HIS A 40 -10.78 -11.12 -4.61
C HIS A 40 -10.59 -12.60 -4.28
N VAL A 41 -11.62 -13.24 -3.74
CA VAL A 41 -11.67 -14.69 -3.54
C VAL A 41 -12.39 -15.28 -4.76
N PRO A 42 -11.73 -16.05 -5.62
CA PRO A 42 -12.38 -16.66 -6.78
C PRO A 42 -13.47 -17.64 -6.35
N ASP A 43 -14.60 -17.62 -7.07
CA ASP A 43 -15.65 -18.63 -6.90
C ASP A 43 -15.11 -20.03 -7.25
N LEU A 44 -15.48 -21.03 -6.45
CA LEU A 44 -15.14 -22.42 -6.77
C LEU A 44 -16.22 -23.01 -7.67
N LEU A 45 -15.89 -23.21 -8.95
CA LEU A 45 -16.78 -23.86 -9.89
C LEU A 45 -16.89 -25.36 -9.60
N ASP A 46 -18.10 -25.89 -9.65
CA ASP A 46 -18.34 -27.33 -9.59
C ASP A 46 -17.83 -28.04 -10.85
N HIS A 47 -17.76 -29.37 -10.79
CA HIS A 47 -17.22 -30.18 -11.87
C HIS A 47 -18.00 -30.03 -13.19
N GLY A 48 -19.33 -29.94 -13.13
CA GLY A 48 -20.17 -29.79 -14.31
C GLY A 48 -19.96 -28.45 -15.00
N ARG A 49 -19.78 -27.38 -14.24
CA ARG A 49 -19.46 -26.06 -14.80
C ARG A 49 -18.05 -26.00 -15.37
N LEU A 50 -17.08 -26.64 -14.72
CA LEU A 50 -15.70 -26.70 -15.21
C LEU A 50 -15.57 -27.40 -16.57
N THR A 51 -16.35 -28.45 -16.82
CA THR A 51 -16.32 -29.18 -18.11
C THR A 51 -16.96 -28.38 -19.25
N THR A 52 -17.81 -27.39 -18.94
CA THR A 52 -18.44 -26.51 -19.94
C THR A 52 -17.59 -25.31 -20.34
N LEU A 53 -16.47 -25.05 -19.65
CA LEU A 53 -15.60 -23.90 -19.96
C LEU A 53 -14.87 -24.11 -21.28
N THR A 54 -14.83 -23.06 -22.09
CA THR A 54 -13.88 -22.96 -23.21
C THR A 54 -12.45 -22.88 -22.70
N ALA A 55 -11.46 -23.15 -23.57
CA ALA A 55 -10.05 -23.06 -23.20
C ALA A 55 -9.65 -21.68 -22.63
N GLY A 56 -10.15 -20.59 -23.22
CA GLY A 56 -9.90 -19.23 -22.74
C GLY A 56 -10.53 -18.95 -21.37
N GLN A 57 -11.76 -19.42 -21.14
CA GLN A 57 -12.42 -19.28 -19.84
C GLN A 57 -11.72 -20.09 -18.75
N ARG A 58 -11.22 -21.28 -19.09
CA ARG A 58 -10.47 -22.12 -18.16
C ARG A 58 -9.14 -21.48 -17.79
N LEU A 59 -8.41 -20.93 -18.76
CA LEU A 59 -7.17 -20.19 -18.49
C LEU A 59 -7.43 -19.01 -17.55
N ALA A 60 -8.44 -18.18 -17.83
CA ALA A 60 -8.78 -17.04 -16.97
C ALA A 60 -9.18 -17.46 -15.55
N TYR A 61 -9.94 -18.56 -15.43
CA TYR A 61 -10.32 -19.14 -14.14
C TYR A 61 -9.10 -19.64 -13.34
N ASP A 62 -8.19 -20.36 -14.00
CA ASP A 62 -6.98 -20.87 -13.38
C ASP A 62 -6.03 -19.73 -12.98
N GLU A 63 -5.85 -18.71 -13.83
CA GLU A 63 -5.07 -17.51 -13.52
C GLU A 63 -5.63 -16.74 -12.31
N ALA A 64 -6.95 -16.57 -12.21
CA ALA A 64 -7.58 -15.92 -11.06
C ALA A 64 -7.32 -16.69 -9.75
N ARG A 65 -7.35 -18.02 -9.80
CA ARG A 65 -7.06 -18.90 -8.65
C ARG A 65 -5.59 -18.89 -8.27
N LEU A 66 -4.69 -18.99 -9.25
CA LEU A 66 -3.25 -18.90 -9.03
C LEU A 66 -2.89 -17.55 -8.44
N THR A 67 -3.44 -16.46 -8.98
CA THR A 67 -3.26 -15.10 -8.45
C THR A 67 -3.74 -15.01 -7.00
N HIS A 68 -4.92 -15.55 -6.68
CA HIS A 68 -5.42 -15.57 -5.30
C HIS A 68 -4.48 -16.30 -4.33
N HIS A 69 -3.96 -17.46 -4.72
CA HIS A 69 -3.03 -18.23 -3.90
C HIS A 69 -1.63 -17.58 -3.81
N ALA A 70 -1.17 -16.94 -4.89
CA ALA A 70 0.12 -16.24 -4.93
C ALA A 70 0.14 -14.96 -4.08
N GLN A 71 -1.01 -14.33 -3.85
CA GLN A 71 -1.13 -13.13 -3.02
C GLN A 71 -0.90 -13.36 -1.52
N LEU A 72 -0.76 -14.62 -1.07
CA LEU A 72 -0.48 -15.01 0.32
C LEU A 72 -1.26 -14.18 1.34
N VAL A 73 -2.57 -14.40 1.41
CA VAL A 73 -3.51 -13.64 2.26
C VAL A 73 -2.96 -13.51 3.69
N VAL A 74 -2.83 -12.27 4.16
CA VAL A 74 -2.39 -11.99 5.53
C VAL A 74 -3.51 -12.33 6.51
N ILE A 75 -3.27 -13.33 7.35
CA ILE A 75 -4.18 -13.68 8.44
C ILE A 75 -3.92 -12.80 9.67
N ALA A 76 -4.98 -12.46 10.41
CA ALA A 76 -4.89 -11.63 11.61
C ALA A 76 -4.35 -12.42 12.82
N THR A 77 -3.02 -12.65 12.83
CA THR A 77 -2.31 -13.30 13.94
C THR A 77 -2.41 -12.49 15.24
N ALA A 78 -2.11 -13.12 16.39
CA ALA A 78 -2.10 -12.44 17.68
C ALA A 78 -1.17 -11.20 17.69
N THR A 79 0.00 -11.28 17.04
CA THR A 79 0.93 -10.16 16.89
C THR A 79 0.31 -9.01 16.11
N ILE A 80 -0.31 -9.28 14.94
CA ILE A 80 -0.96 -8.25 14.12
C ILE A 80 -2.09 -7.58 14.91
N ARG A 81 -2.92 -8.37 15.61
CA ARG A 81 -4.01 -7.86 16.44
C ARG A 81 -3.49 -6.97 17.56
N ARG A 82 -2.44 -7.38 18.27
CA ARG A 82 -1.85 -6.61 19.36
C ARG A 82 -1.24 -5.29 18.87
N VAL A 83 -0.42 -5.32 17.82
CA VAL A 83 0.17 -4.11 17.23
C VAL A 83 -0.91 -3.13 16.77
N THR A 84 -1.95 -3.65 16.10
CA THR A 84 -3.08 -2.83 15.65
C THR A 84 -3.85 -2.21 16.82
N LEU A 85 -4.07 -2.97 17.90
CA LEU A 85 -4.74 -2.47 19.11
C LEU A 85 -3.94 -1.32 19.76
N GLU A 86 -2.64 -1.51 19.96
CA GLU A 86 -1.78 -0.48 20.56
C GLU A 86 -1.68 0.76 19.66
N GLY A 87 -1.54 0.59 18.35
CA GLY A 87 -1.54 1.71 17.40
C GLY A 87 -2.83 2.54 17.45
N ARG A 88 -3.98 1.88 17.55
CA ARG A 88 -5.28 2.55 17.73
C ARG A 88 -5.36 3.32 19.05
N ARG A 89 -4.86 2.72 20.14
CA ARG A 89 -4.83 3.35 21.45
C ARG A 89 -3.95 4.61 21.44
N LEU A 90 -2.74 4.51 20.89
CA LEU A 90 -1.81 5.63 20.75
C LEU A 90 -2.37 6.75 19.87
N THR A 91 -3.03 6.40 18.76
CA THR A 91 -3.71 7.39 17.91
C THR A 91 -4.75 8.17 18.69
N TYR A 92 -5.49 7.53 19.60
CA TYR A 92 -6.47 8.21 20.43
C TYR A 92 -5.81 9.11 21.50
N LEU A 93 -4.79 8.61 22.18
CA LEU A 93 -4.04 9.38 23.19
C LEU A 93 -3.38 10.63 22.59
N ASN A 94 -2.76 10.48 21.41
CA ASN A 94 -2.03 11.56 20.75
C ASN A 94 -2.92 12.67 20.17
N ARG A 95 -4.24 12.45 20.01
CA ARG A 95 -5.18 13.44 19.43
C ARG A 95 -5.26 14.74 20.23
N ARG A 96 -5.11 14.65 21.55
CA ARG A 96 -5.20 15.80 22.47
C ARG A 96 -3.86 16.14 23.11
N ALA A 97 -2.79 15.44 22.73
CA ALA A 97 -1.46 15.71 23.24
C ALA A 97 -0.88 16.95 22.51
N GLU A 98 -0.79 18.06 23.24
CA GLU A 98 -0.13 19.28 22.78
C GLU A 98 1.39 19.11 22.74
N THR A 99 1.95 18.34 23.69
CA THR A 99 3.36 17.93 23.74
C THR A 99 3.47 16.45 24.13
N GLY A 100 4.65 15.85 23.94
CA GLY A 100 4.94 14.50 24.46
C GLY A 100 4.16 13.34 23.82
N ARG A 101 3.87 13.41 22.51
CA ARG A 101 3.19 12.32 21.79
C ARG A 101 3.93 11.00 21.94
N CYS A 102 3.20 9.92 22.23
CA CYS A 102 3.76 8.60 22.41
C CYS A 102 3.91 7.86 21.07
N GLY A 103 5.04 7.18 20.89
CA GLY A 103 5.31 6.31 19.74
C GLY A 103 5.08 4.82 20.04
N LEU A 104 5.17 4.00 18.99
CA LEU A 104 5.18 2.54 19.10
C LEU A 104 6.48 2.00 18.49
N ILE A 105 7.15 1.11 19.21
CA ILE A 105 8.29 0.36 18.69
C ILE A 105 7.88 -1.11 18.62
N VAL A 106 8.06 -1.73 17.45
CA VAL A 106 7.82 -3.16 17.24
C VAL A 106 9.14 -3.85 16.99
N SER A 107 9.62 -4.59 17.99
CA SER A 107 10.91 -5.29 17.95
C SER A 107 10.71 -6.80 18.06
N GLY A 108 11.71 -7.55 17.59
CA GLY A 108 11.71 -9.00 17.62
C GLY A 108 12.61 -9.60 16.55
N PRO A 109 12.84 -10.93 16.56
CA PRO A 109 13.69 -11.61 15.58
C PRO A 109 13.25 -11.37 14.13
N ALA A 110 14.17 -11.57 13.18
CA ALA A 110 13.85 -11.54 11.76
C ALA A 110 12.73 -12.53 11.41
N ARG A 111 11.96 -12.24 10.36
CA ARG A 111 10.85 -13.09 9.86
C ARG A 111 9.72 -13.42 10.87
N THR A 112 9.57 -12.66 11.94
CA THR A 112 8.45 -12.81 12.91
C THR A 112 7.18 -12.02 12.55
N GLY A 113 7.13 -11.46 11.33
CA GLY A 113 5.96 -10.71 10.85
C GLY A 113 5.85 -9.28 11.38
N LYS A 114 6.95 -8.65 11.84
CA LYS A 114 6.97 -7.26 12.32
C LYS A 114 6.50 -6.26 11.26
N THR A 115 7.15 -6.29 10.09
CA THR A 115 6.79 -5.50 8.91
C THR A 115 5.32 -5.73 8.54
N THR A 116 4.88 -6.99 8.50
CA THR A 116 3.47 -7.33 8.25
C THR A 116 2.54 -6.71 9.29
N ALA A 117 2.85 -6.80 10.57
CA ALA A 117 2.02 -6.26 11.66
C ALA A 117 1.93 -4.73 11.61
N ILE A 118 3.05 -4.05 11.36
CA ILE A 118 3.09 -2.60 11.19
C ILE A 118 2.30 -2.16 9.95
N ILE A 119 2.48 -2.81 8.80
CA ILE A 119 1.76 -2.49 7.56
C ILE A 119 0.24 -2.68 7.76
N GLN A 120 -0.18 -3.78 8.39
CA GLN A 120 -1.61 -4.04 8.62
C GLN A 120 -2.21 -3.07 9.64
N MET A 121 -1.48 -2.71 10.70
CA MET A 121 -1.88 -1.65 11.62
C MET A 121 -2.07 -0.32 10.88
N ALA A 122 -1.11 0.06 10.06
CA ALA A 122 -1.14 1.31 9.31
C ALA A 122 -2.30 1.34 8.29
N LYS A 123 -2.52 0.25 7.54
CA LYS A 123 -3.71 0.10 6.67
C LYS A 123 -5.00 0.23 7.45
N THR A 124 -5.09 -0.41 8.63
CA THR A 124 -6.29 -0.32 9.49
C THR A 124 -6.55 1.11 9.95
N LEU A 125 -5.51 1.84 10.36
CA LEU A 125 -5.64 3.23 10.81
C LEU A 125 -6.04 4.17 9.65
N GLU A 126 -5.53 3.95 8.45
CA GLU A 126 -5.99 4.69 7.27
C GLU A 126 -7.46 4.39 6.94
N VAL A 127 -7.87 3.12 6.93
CA VAL A 127 -9.28 2.75 6.67
C VAL A 127 -10.21 3.42 7.68
N ILE A 128 -9.85 3.41 8.96
CA ILE A 128 -10.61 4.10 10.02
C ILE A 128 -10.65 5.61 9.79
N HIS A 129 -9.54 6.23 9.36
CA HIS A 129 -9.51 7.65 9.01
C HIS A 129 -10.47 7.98 7.87
N ARG A 130 -10.44 7.18 6.79
CA ARG A 130 -11.31 7.37 5.62
C ARG A 130 -12.78 7.20 5.95
N GLN A 131 -13.12 6.22 6.79
CA GLN A 131 -14.49 6.03 7.29
C GLN A 131 -15.01 7.25 8.07
N ARG A 132 -14.12 7.94 8.80
CA ARG A 132 -14.46 9.16 9.56
C ARG A 132 -14.50 10.41 8.70
N HIS A 133 -13.80 10.42 7.56
CA HIS A 133 -13.67 11.57 6.66
C HIS A 133 -13.97 11.15 5.21
N PRO A 134 -15.20 10.68 4.90
CA PRO A 134 -15.52 10.07 3.61
C PRO A 134 -15.39 11.02 2.42
N HIS A 135 -15.53 12.34 2.64
CA HIS A 135 -15.44 13.35 1.59
C HIS A 135 -14.02 13.92 1.37
N ASN A 136 -13.05 13.50 2.19
CA ASN A 136 -11.68 14.03 2.14
C ASN A 136 -10.75 13.05 1.40
N GLY A 137 -10.90 12.96 0.08
CA GLY A 137 -10.04 12.12 -0.76
C GLY A 137 -8.57 12.56 -0.75
N GLY A 138 -8.32 13.85 -0.54
CA GLY A 138 -6.97 14.43 -0.53
C GLY A 138 -6.10 14.05 0.67
N ASP A 139 -6.69 13.63 1.79
CA ASP A 139 -5.94 13.32 3.02
C ASP A 139 -4.88 12.23 2.77
N ILE A 140 -3.79 12.27 3.54
CA ILE A 140 -2.71 11.28 3.55
C ILE A 140 -2.49 10.90 5.03
N PRO A 141 -3.38 10.10 5.63
CA PRO A 141 -3.33 9.86 7.08
C PRO A 141 -2.10 9.04 7.50
N VAL A 142 -1.49 8.31 6.56
CA VAL A 142 -0.32 7.45 6.78
C VAL A 142 0.79 7.76 5.78
N VAL A 143 2.01 7.88 6.30
CA VAL A 143 3.25 7.84 5.53
C VAL A 143 4.02 6.58 5.91
N TYR A 144 4.35 5.73 4.93
CA TYR A 144 5.12 4.51 5.14
C TYR A 144 6.43 4.58 4.37
N ILE A 145 7.56 4.53 5.08
CA ILE A 145 8.89 4.47 4.47
C ILE A 145 9.67 3.27 4.99
N THR A 146 10.61 2.81 4.18
CA THR A 146 11.63 1.84 4.59
C THR A 146 12.97 2.52 4.71
N ALA A 147 13.79 2.10 5.67
CA ALA A 147 15.12 2.64 5.88
C ALA A 147 16.13 1.53 6.17
N PRO A 148 17.39 1.62 5.72
CA PRO A 148 18.42 0.72 6.18
C PRO A 148 18.75 0.96 7.66
N PRO A 149 19.36 -0.02 8.38
CA PRO A 149 19.65 0.11 9.81
C PRO A 149 20.53 1.33 10.16
N ALA A 150 21.42 1.73 9.24
CA ALA A 150 22.30 2.89 9.39
C ALA A 150 21.76 4.17 8.72
N ALA A 151 20.45 4.28 8.51
CA ALA A 151 19.86 5.45 7.84
C ALA A 151 20.12 6.74 8.63
N THR A 152 20.71 7.73 7.94
CA THR A 152 20.88 9.08 8.49
C THR A 152 19.55 9.85 8.42
N GLY A 153 19.40 10.90 9.24
CA GLY A 153 18.23 11.79 9.16
C GLY A 153 18.01 12.38 7.75
N ARG A 154 19.10 12.62 7.01
CA ARG A 154 19.03 13.04 5.59
C ARG A 154 18.40 11.99 4.69
N MET A 155 18.75 10.72 4.87
CA MET A 155 18.17 9.62 4.10
C MET A 155 16.67 9.47 4.41
N ILE A 156 16.29 9.53 5.69
CA ILE A 156 14.89 9.46 6.12
C ILE A 156 14.05 10.59 5.51
N ALA A 157 14.53 11.82 5.53
CA ALA A 157 13.84 12.95 4.92
C ALA A 157 13.61 12.79 3.42
N VAL A 158 14.61 12.26 2.71
CA VAL A 158 14.53 11.97 1.28
C VAL A 158 13.48 10.89 1.02
N GLU A 159 13.38 9.87 1.86
CA GLU A 159 12.32 8.85 1.73
C GLU A 159 10.92 9.43 1.99
N PHE A 160 10.75 10.36 2.94
CA PHE A 160 9.48 11.05 3.10
C PHE A 160 9.09 11.85 1.86
N ALA A 161 10.03 12.61 1.30
CA ALA A 161 9.79 13.37 0.07
C ALA A 161 9.42 12.46 -1.11
N ARG A 162 10.13 11.33 -1.26
CA ARG A 162 9.81 10.31 -2.28
C ARG A 162 8.43 9.72 -2.09
N PHE A 163 8.07 9.36 -0.85
CA PHE A 163 6.74 8.84 -0.55
C PHE A 163 5.66 9.83 -0.98
N LEU A 164 5.83 11.10 -0.63
CA LEU A 164 4.87 12.18 -0.92
C LEU A 164 4.90 12.66 -2.38
N GLY A 165 5.85 12.20 -3.20
CA GLY A 165 6.01 12.63 -4.59
C GLY A 165 6.60 14.04 -4.74
N ILE A 166 7.28 14.55 -3.72
CA ILE A 166 7.95 15.86 -3.75
C ILE A 166 9.21 15.75 -4.63
N PRO A 167 9.34 16.57 -5.69
CA PRO A 167 10.53 16.56 -6.54
C PRO A 167 11.79 16.92 -5.76
N LEU A 168 12.85 16.13 -5.95
CA LEU A 168 14.15 16.36 -5.29
C LEU A 168 15.19 16.82 -6.30
N LEU A 169 15.91 17.89 -5.94
CA LEU A 169 17.10 18.32 -6.66
C LEU A 169 18.25 17.33 -6.46
N ARG A 170 19.28 17.40 -7.31
CA ARG A 170 20.47 16.51 -7.25
C ARG A 170 21.26 16.65 -5.94
N LYS A 171 21.24 17.84 -5.34
CA LYS A 171 21.83 18.14 -4.01
C LYS A 171 20.80 18.87 -3.16
N PRO A 172 19.84 18.15 -2.55
CA PRO A 172 18.77 18.81 -1.83
C PRO A 172 19.28 19.44 -0.54
N ASN A 173 18.82 20.67 -0.27
CA ASN A 173 18.92 21.28 1.05
C ASN A 173 17.94 20.53 1.97
N ILE A 174 18.48 19.95 3.05
CA ILE A 174 17.68 19.08 3.92
C ILE A 174 16.59 19.86 4.66
N THR A 175 16.84 21.13 4.98
CA THR A 175 15.88 21.99 5.67
C THR A 175 14.67 22.26 4.78
N GLU A 176 14.89 22.62 3.51
CA GLU A 176 13.82 22.84 2.53
C GLU A 176 13.02 21.56 2.25
N VAL A 177 13.69 20.41 2.17
CA VAL A 177 13.01 19.12 2.01
C VAL A 177 12.09 18.85 3.20
N MET A 178 12.58 19.03 4.42
CA MET A 178 11.78 18.79 5.62
C MET A 178 10.64 19.80 5.76
N GLU A 179 10.85 21.06 5.40
CA GLU A 179 9.80 22.07 5.38
C GLU A 179 8.68 21.69 4.40
N ALA A 180 9.02 21.28 3.18
CA ALA A 180 8.05 20.80 2.21
C ALA A 180 7.30 19.54 2.68
N VAL A 181 8.02 18.56 3.25
CA VAL A 181 7.43 17.34 3.81
C VAL A 181 6.45 17.67 4.94
N CYS A 182 6.84 18.55 5.86
CA CYS A 182 5.99 18.98 6.98
C CYS A 182 4.76 19.74 6.48
N GLY A 183 4.92 20.65 5.51
CA GLY A 183 3.80 21.38 4.90
C GLY A 183 2.77 20.43 4.31
N VAL A 184 3.20 19.49 3.46
CA VAL A 184 2.31 18.48 2.87
C VAL A 184 1.65 17.62 3.97
N CYS A 185 2.40 17.19 4.99
CA CYS A 185 1.83 16.38 6.06
C CYS A 185 0.78 17.13 6.89
N LEU A 186 0.96 18.43 7.12
CA LEU A 186 0.00 19.26 7.83
C LEU A 186 -1.28 19.45 7.00
N ASP A 187 -1.13 19.84 5.74
CA ASP A 187 -2.26 20.08 4.83
C ASP A 187 -3.07 18.82 4.55
N ALA A 188 -2.38 17.67 4.43
CA ALA A 188 -3.00 16.38 4.16
C ALA A 188 -3.45 15.62 5.43
N ARG A 189 -3.35 16.24 6.61
CA ARG A 189 -3.76 15.65 7.90
C ARG A 189 -3.09 14.30 8.21
N THR A 190 -1.78 14.21 7.94
CA THR A 190 -0.99 13.03 8.32
C THR A 190 -1.06 12.82 9.82
N SER A 191 -1.43 11.60 10.22
CA SER A 191 -1.64 11.23 11.62
C SER A 191 -0.74 10.11 12.10
N LEU A 192 -0.12 9.39 11.16
CA LEU A 192 0.80 8.30 11.43
C LEU A 192 1.97 8.36 10.44
N ILE A 193 3.19 8.30 10.99
CA ILE A 193 4.41 8.09 10.22
C ILE A 193 4.97 6.74 10.66
N VAL A 194 5.22 5.87 9.68
CA VAL A 194 5.82 4.56 9.87
C VAL A 194 7.18 4.54 9.23
N VAL A 195 8.18 4.15 10.01
CA VAL A 195 9.55 3.90 9.54
C VAL A 195 9.86 2.42 9.80
N ASP A 196 9.92 1.63 8.73
CA ASP A 196 10.31 0.22 8.81
C ASP A 196 11.80 0.07 8.51
N PHE A 197 12.57 -0.39 9.49
CA PHE A 197 13.99 -0.64 9.32
C PHE A 197 14.16 -2.04 8.72
N THR A 198 14.41 -2.08 7.42
CA THR A 198 14.64 -3.34 6.72
C THR A 198 16.11 -3.69 6.82
N ASP A 199 16.41 -4.84 7.41
CA ASP A 199 17.69 -5.52 7.25
C ASP A 199 17.77 -5.97 5.78
N ARG A 200 18.27 -5.11 4.89
CA ARG A 200 18.66 -5.57 3.56
C ARG A 200 19.96 -6.36 3.73
N GLU A 201 19.87 -7.67 3.56
CA GLU A 201 21.00 -8.52 3.17
C GLU A 201 21.50 -8.13 1.77
#